data_AF-A0A4V2PVC0-F1
#
_entry.id   AF-A0A4V2PVC0-F1
#
_cell.length_a   1.000
_cell.length_b   1.000
_cell.length_c   1.000
_cell.angle_alpha   90.00
_cell.angle_beta   90.00
_cell.angle_gamma   90.00
#
_symmetry.space_group_name_H-M   'P 1'
#
loop_
_entity.id
_entity.type
_entity.pdbx_description
1 polymer ?
#
loop_
_entity_poly.entity_id
_entity_poly.type
_entity_poly.pdbx_seq_one_letter_code
_entity_poly.pdbx_strand_id
1 'polypeptide(L)'
;MSSLVDGTRVYSELWTSFVSLIRSYAAAHELGRKSGHAVIEASSSQLTVTTPDSLLTIVFDEKTGHGRWTLATGQQSGTFRIHEDSTVEFSDRMGRIDLEIAAEAFTAKILDEDRAA
;
A
#
# COMPACT_ATOMS: atom_id res chain seq x y z
N MET A 1 27.37 -15.45 5.18
CA MET A 1 26.38 -14.72 6.01
C MET A 1 25.89 -13.40 5.40
N SER A 2 26.24 -13.05 4.15
CA SER A 2 25.83 -11.77 3.53
C SER A 2 24.41 -11.75 2.93
N SER A 3 23.85 -12.89 2.51
CA SER A 3 22.59 -12.95 1.75
C SER A 3 21.33 -12.51 2.52
N LEU A 4 21.27 -12.64 3.85
CA LEU A 4 20.10 -12.24 4.64
C LEU A 4 20.03 -10.74 4.92
N VAL A 5 21.20 -10.08 5.00
CA VAL A 5 21.30 -8.63 5.22
C VAL A 5 20.91 -7.89 3.95
N ASP A 6 21.32 -8.39 2.78
CA ASP A 6 20.98 -7.81 1.48
C ASP A 6 19.47 -7.93 1.19
N GLY A 7 18.84 -9.08 1.45
CA GLY A 7 17.40 -9.26 1.25
C GLY A 7 16.54 -8.35 2.13
N THR A 8 16.92 -8.17 3.40
CA THR A 8 16.22 -7.25 4.31
C THR A 8 16.30 -5.80 3.82
N ARG A 9 17.48 -5.41 3.29
CA ARG A 9 17.68 -4.08 2.72
C ARG A 9 16.81 -3.86 1.49
N VAL A 10 16.74 -4.82 0.57
CA VAL A 10 15.91 -4.72 -0.65
C VAL A 10 14.45 -4.50 -0.31
N TYR A 11 13.86 -5.29 0.60
CA TYR A 11 12.45 -5.11 0.96
C TYR A 11 12.18 -3.80 1.69
N SER A 12 13.12 -3.29 2.51
CA SER A 12 12.98 -1.95 3.12
C SER A 12 13.00 -0.81 2.08
N GLU A 13 13.83 -0.94 1.04
CA GLU A 13 13.90 0.03 -0.06
C GLU A 13 12.64 -0.05 -0.94
N LEU A 14 12.14 -1.25 -1.22
CA LEU A 14 10.88 -1.47 -1.94
C LEU A 14 9.67 -0.95 -1.14
N TRP A 15 9.63 -1.18 0.17
CA TRP A 15 8.60 -0.62 1.05
C TRP A 15 8.60 0.90 1.04
N THR A 16 9.78 1.51 1.16
CA THR A 16 9.93 2.97 1.11
C THR A 16 9.44 3.53 -0.24
N SER A 17 9.77 2.85 -1.34
CA SER A 17 9.31 3.22 -2.69
C SER A 17 7.80 3.12 -2.82
N PHE A 18 7.22 2.02 -2.32
CA PHE A 18 5.79 1.76 -2.32
C PHE A 18 5.00 2.80 -1.51
N VAL A 19 5.45 3.13 -0.30
CA VAL A 19 4.85 4.19 0.53
C VAL A 19 4.92 5.54 -0.17
N SER A 20 6.04 5.84 -0.83
CA SER A 20 6.20 7.10 -1.57
C SER A 20 5.24 7.21 -2.74
N LEU A 21 5.03 6.12 -3.49
CA LEU A 21 4.05 6.05 -4.57
C LEU A 21 2.63 6.30 -4.06
N ILE A 22 2.22 5.65 -2.97
CA ILE A 22 0.88 5.86 -2.38
C ILE A 22 0.69 7.33 -1.97
N ARG A 23 1.70 7.96 -1.35
CA ARG A 23 1.64 9.39 -1.01
C ARG A 23 1.49 10.27 -2.25
N SER A 24 2.25 9.98 -3.31
CA SER A 24 2.17 10.71 -4.56
C SER A 24 0.80 10.58 -5.22
N TYR A 25 0.22 9.38 -5.28
CA TYR A 25 -1.11 9.16 -5.84
C TYR A 25 -2.22 9.79 -5.01
N ALA A 26 -2.14 9.68 -3.68
CA ALA A 26 -3.12 10.31 -2.81
C ALA A 26 -3.09 11.84 -2.92
N ALA A 27 -1.90 12.44 -2.92
CA ALA A 27 -1.75 13.88 -3.16
C ALA A 27 -2.30 14.28 -4.53
N ALA A 28 -2.03 13.50 -5.58
CA ALA A 28 -2.57 13.76 -6.92
C ALA A 28 -4.10 13.67 -6.97
N HIS A 29 -4.70 12.74 -6.22
CA HIS A 29 -6.15 12.59 -6.11
C HIS A 29 -6.80 13.78 -5.38
N GLU A 30 -6.16 14.27 -4.31
CA GLU A 30 -6.61 15.45 -3.57
C GLU A 30 -6.60 16.74 -4.40
N LEU A 31 -5.66 16.91 -5.33
CA LEU A 31 -5.59 18.10 -6.19
C LEU A 31 -6.88 18.33 -7.01
N GLY A 32 -7.71 17.30 -7.18
CA GLY A 32 -8.99 17.39 -7.90
C GLY A 32 -10.23 17.59 -7.02
N ARG A 33 -10.15 17.47 -5.69
CA ARG A 33 -11.32 17.47 -4.79
C ARG A 33 -11.43 18.76 -3.97
N LYS A 34 -12.68 19.18 -3.70
CA LYS A 34 -12.99 20.40 -2.90
C LYS A 34 -13.06 20.14 -1.39
N SER A 35 -13.10 18.88 -0.95
CA SER A 35 -13.27 18.51 0.46
C SER A 35 -12.80 17.08 0.71
N GLY A 36 -12.16 16.89 1.87
CA GLY A 36 -11.59 15.62 2.34
C GLY A 36 -10.10 15.50 2.00
N HIS A 37 -9.25 15.68 3.01
CA HIS A 37 -7.81 15.40 2.91
C HIS A 37 -7.54 14.01 3.48
N ALA A 38 -6.76 13.22 2.76
CA ALA A 38 -6.23 11.97 3.26
C ALA A 38 -5.02 12.28 4.17
N VAL A 39 -5.07 11.79 5.40
CA VAL A 39 -3.93 11.82 6.31
C VAL A 39 -3.15 10.54 6.11
N ILE A 40 -1.87 10.67 5.75
CA ILE A 40 -0.97 9.53 5.51
C ILE A 40 0.15 9.50 6.54
N GLU A 41 0.17 8.45 7.34
CA GLU A 41 1.20 8.19 8.35
C GLU A 41 1.96 6.92 7.98
N ALA A 42 3.29 6.97 7.98
CA ALA A 42 4.09 5.78 7.66
C ALA A 42 5.29 5.63 8.58
N SER A 43 5.63 4.39 8.87
CA SER A 43 6.83 3.93 9.55
C SER A 43 7.53 2.87 8.69
N SER A 44 8.62 2.28 9.21
CA SER A 44 9.34 1.20 8.52
C SER A 44 8.49 -0.06 8.29
N SER A 45 7.42 -0.28 9.06
CA SER A 45 6.63 -1.52 8.96
C SER A 45 5.13 -1.30 8.87
N GLN A 46 4.69 -0.05 8.79
CA GLN A 46 3.26 0.26 8.77
C GLN A 46 2.98 1.52 7.94
N LEU A 47 1.87 1.48 7.21
CA LEU A 47 1.28 2.63 6.53
C LEU A 47 -0.18 2.73 6.94
N THR A 48 -0.61 3.92 7.30
CA THR A 48 -2.00 4.24 7.58
C THR A 48 -2.44 5.37 6.66
N VAL A 49 -3.57 5.19 5.99
CA VAL A 49 -4.24 6.21 5.17
C VAL A 49 -5.63 6.41 5.73
N THR A 50 -5.89 7.62 6.23
CA THR A 50 -7.18 8.00 6.84
C THR A 50 -7.85 9.05 5.98
N THR A 51 -9.08 8.79 5.56
CA THR A 51 -9.98 9.78 4.96
C THR A 51 -11.13 10.07 5.95
N PRO A 52 -12.00 11.05 5.68
CA PRO A 52 -13.18 11.27 6.51
C PRO A 52 -14.08 10.04 6.66
N ASP A 53 -14.13 9.20 5.62
CA ASP A 53 -15.07 8.08 5.54
C ASP A 53 -14.40 6.72 5.76
N SER A 54 -13.08 6.61 5.59
CA SER A 54 -12.38 5.32 5.60
C SER A 54 -10.97 5.34 6.21
N LEU A 55 -10.49 4.16 6.56
CA LEU A 55 -9.18 3.90 7.15
C LEU A 55 -8.57 2.65 6.53
N LEU A 56 -7.47 2.81 5.80
CA LEU A 56 -6.62 1.73 5.32
C LEU A 56 -5.40 1.61 6.22
N THR A 57 -5.15 0.41 6.75
CA THR A 57 -3.92 0.08 7.47
C THR A 57 -3.19 -1.02 6.72
N ILE A 58 -1.91 -0.81 6.42
CA ILE A 58 -1.00 -1.79 5.84
C ILE A 58 0.10 -2.06 6.85
N VAL A 59 0.36 -3.34 7.14
CA VAL A 59 1.51 -3.81 7.93
C VAL A 59 2.42 -4.61 7.03
N PHE A 60 3.73 -4.36 7.09
CA PHE A 60 4.73 -4.95 6.21
C PHE A 60 5.89 -5.55 7.01
N ASP A 61 6.33 -6.74 6.61
CA ASP A 61 7.51 -7.42 7.14
C ASP A 61 8.68 -7.30 6.15
N GLU A 62 9.56 -6.34 6.41
CA GLU A 62 10.77 -6.07 5.62
C GLU A 62 11.76 -7.25 5.58
N LYS A 63 11.60 -8.29 6.41
CA LYS A 63 12.46 -9.48 6.34
C LYS A 63 12.01 -10.46 5.26
N THR A 64 10.72 -10.48 4.96
CA THR A 64 10.13 -11.51 4.12
C THR A 64 9.42 -10.95 2.89
N GLY A 65 9.17 -9.65 2.83
CA GLY A 65 8.41 -8.99 1.78
C GLY A 65 6.90 -9.20 1.90
N HIS A 66 6.41 -9.83 2.97
CA HIS A 66 4.97 -10.04 3.16
C HIS A 66 4.34 -8.82 3.81
N GLY A 67 3.08 -8.56 3.43
CA GLY A 67 2.26 -7.58 4.09
C GLY A 67 0.82 -8.03 4.22
N ARG A 68 0.10 -7.30 5.06
CA ARG A 68 -1.34 -7.42 5.27
C ARG A 68 -1.96 -6.05 5.23
N TRP A 69 -3.14 -5.97 4.65
CA TRP A 69 -3.92 -4.74 4.65
C TRP A 69 -5.30 -4.99 5.27
N THR A 70 -5.83 -3.94 5.90
CA THR A 70 -7.17 -3.90 6.46
C THR A 70 -7.82 -2.57 6.09
N LEU A 71 -9.05 -2.63 5.59
CA LEU A 71 -9.91 -1.49 5.34
C LEU A 71 -11.03 -1.51 6.40
N ALA A 72 -11.09 -0.46 7.22
CA ALA A 72 -12.07 -0.41 8.31
C ALA A 72 -13.50 -0.19 7.81
N THR A 73 -13.68 0.47 6.67
CA THR A 73 -14.97 0.51 5.96
C THR A 73 -15.23 -0.86 5.34
N GLY A 74 -16.37 -1.46 5.67
CA GLY A 74 -16.79 -2.73 5.07
C GLY A 74 -15.98 -3.97 5.49
N GLN A 75 -15.13 -3.88 6.52
CA GLN A 75 -14.44 -5.01 7.15
C GLN A 75 -13.64 -5.89 6.15
N GLN A 76 -13.00 -5.26 5.16
CA GLN A 76 -12.19 -5.94 4.16
C GLN A 76 -10.74 -6.09 4.62
N SER A 77 -10.10 -7.20 4.29
CA SER A 77 -8.68 -7.40 4.53
C SER A 77 -8.10 -8.40 3.55
N GLY A 78 -6.78 -8.40 3.41
CA GLY A 78 -6.07 -9.34 2.56
C GLY A 78 -4.57 -9.33 2.84
N THR A 79 -3.85 -10.22 2.19
CA THR A 79 -2.39 -10.27 2.25
C THR A 79 -1.79 -10.01 0.88
N PHE A 80 -0.53 -9.60 0.88
CA PHE A 80 0.26 -9.43 -0.32
C PHE A 80 1.72 -9.78 -0.05
N ARG A 81 2.48 -9.94 -1.12
CA ARG A 81 3.92 -10.10 -1.08
C ARG A 81 4.56 -9.19 -2.13
N ILE A 82 5.50 -8.37 -1.70
CA ILE A 82 6.42 -7.65 -2.58
C ILE A 82 7.61 -8.58 -2.85
N HIS A 83 7.98 -8.70 -4.12
CA HIS A 83 9.10 -9.48 -4.59
C HIS A 83 10.28 -8.57 -4.96
N GLU A 84 11.49 -9.14 -4.94
CA GLU A 84 12.74 -8.40 -5.19
C GLU A 84 12.82 -7.80 -6.60
N ASP A 85 12.02 -8.30 -7.54
CA ASP A 85 11.88 -7.80 -8.90
C ASP A 85 10.88 -6.63 -9.03
N SER A 86 10.50 -6.01 -7.90
CA SER A 86 9.50 -4.92 -7.83
C SER A 86 8.11 -5.33 -8.32
N THR A 87 7.76 -6.61 -8.20
CA THR A 87 6.39 -7.08 -8.43
C THR A 87 5.66 -7.40 -7.13
N VAL A 88 4.33 -7.33 -7.17
CA VAL A 88 3.44 -7.58 -6.04
C VAL A 88 2.44 -8.67 -6.40
N GLU A 89 2.29 -9.62 -5.50
CA GLU A 89 1.28 -10.68 -5.55
C GLU A 89 0.28 -10.45 -4.40
N PHE A 90 -1.02 -10.49 -4.69
CA PHE A 90 -2.06 -10.37 -3.66
C PHE A 90 -2.78 -11.70 -3.47
N SER A 91 -3.27 -11.97 -2.27
CA SER A 91 -3.97 -13.21 -1.95
C SER A 91 -5.30 -13.42 -2.69
N ASP A 92 -5.90 -12.33 -3.17
CA ASP A 92 -7.25 -12.29 -3.74
C ASP A 92 -7.28 -12.20 -5.27
N ARG A 93 -6.11 -12.20 -5.92
CA ARG A 93 -5.99 -12.20 -7.39
C ARG A 93 -4.91 -13.17 -7.86
N MET A 94 -5.06 -13.66 -9.09
CA MET A 94 -4.00 -14.43 -9.73
C MET A 94 -2.97 -13.52 -10.40
N GLY A 95 -1.70 -13.90 -10.30
CA GLY A 95 -0.59 -13.26 -10.98
C GLY A 95 0.03 -12.10 -10.22
N ARG A 96 1.19 -11.68 -10.71
CA ARG A 96 1.97 -10.56 -10.19
C ARG A 96 1.71 -9.29 -11.00
N ILE A 97 1.78 -8.14 -10.35
CA ILE A 97 1.74 -6.83 -11.00
C ILE A 97 2.93 -5.98 -10.57
N ASP A 98 3.23 -4.94 -11.32
CA ASP A 98 4.29 -4.00 -10.96
C ASP A 98 3.92 -3.23 -9.68
N LEU A 99 4.95 -2.87 -8.90
CA LEU A 99 4.83 -2.12 -7.64
C LEU A 99 4.03 -0.82 -7.79
N GLU A 100 4.21 -0.14 -8.93
CA GLU A 100 3.49 1.09 -9.28
C GLU A 100 1.98 0.86 -9.37
N ILE A 101 1.58 -0.17 -10.13
CA ILE A 101 0.17 -0.55 -10.32
C ILE A 101 -0.44 -1.00 -8.99
N ALA A 102 0.33 -1.70 -8.15
CA ALA A 102 -0.11 -2.08 -6.82
C ALA A 102 -0.38 -0.86 -5.91
N ALA A 103 0.51 0.13 -5.91
CA ALA A 103 0.35 1.35 -5.13
C ALA A 103 -0.85 2.19 -5.60
N GLU A 104 -1.07 2.26 -6.92
CA GLU A 104 -2.26 2.89 -7.51
C GLU A 104 -3.53 2.17 -7.03
N ALA A 105 -3.57 0.83 -7.12
CA ALA A 105 -4.73 0.04 -6.71
C ALA A 105 -5.09 0.23 -5.22
N PHE A 106 -4.09 0.30 -4.33
CA PHE A 106 -4.35 0.59 -2.91
C PHE A 106 -4.91 1.99 -2.69
N THR A 107 -4.36 2.98 -3.40
CA THR A 107 -4.85 4.36 -3.34
C THR A 107 -6.29 4.45 -3.84
N ALA A 108 -6.61 3.82 -4.97
CA ALA A 108 -7.99 3.76 -5.47
C ALA A 108 -8.94 3.07 -4.49
N LYS A 109 -8.49 2.00 -3.82
CA LYS A 109 -9.28 1.25 -2.84
C LYS A 109 -9.77 2.10 -1.66
N ILE A 110 -8.99 3.12 -1.26
CA ILE A 110 -9.30 4.00 -0.13
C ILE A 110 -9.94 5.33 -0.57
N LEU A 111 -9.68 5.80 -1.80
CA LEU A 111 -10.12 7.12 -2.26
C LEU A 111 -11.30 7.11 -3.26
N ASP A 112 -11.60 5.98 -3.92
CA ASP A 112 -12.65 5.88 -4.94
C ASP A 112 -13.93 5.13 -4.48
N GLU A 113 -14.19 5.04 -3.17
CA GLU A 113 -15.43 4.45 -2.63
C GLU A 113 -16.73 5.18 -3.10
N ASP A 114 -16.63 6.35 -3.74
CA ASP A 114 -17.75 7.13 -4.30
C ASP A 114 -18.45 6.51 -5.53
N ARG A 115 -18.01 5.36 -6.05
CA ARG A 115 -18.51 4.82 -7.34
C ARG A 115 -19.58 3.72 -7.24
N ALA A 116 -20.10 3.43 -6.06
CA ALA A 116 -21.09 2.37 -5.82
C ALA A 116 -22.45 2.87 -5.30
N ALA A 117 -22.90 4.06 -5.71
CA ALA A 117 -24.24 4.58 -5.47
C ALA A 117 -25.02 4.78 -6.77
#